data_AF-A0A4R7J8Y2-F1
#
_entry.id   AF-A0A4R7J8Y2-F1
#
_cell.length_a   1.000
_cell.length_b   1.000
_cell.length_c   1.000
_cell.angle_alpha   90.00
_cell.angle_beta   90.00
_cell.angle_gamma   90.00
#
_symmetry.space_group_name_H-M   'P 1'
#
loop_
_entity.id
_entity.type
_entity.pdbx_description
1 polymer ?
#
loop_
_entity_poly.entity_id
_entity_poly.type
_entity_poly.pdbx_seq_one_letter_code
_entity_poly.pdbx_strand_id
1 'polypeptide(L)'
;MTTKSSPTTRWVRYGLATALSTGLLMSPLSTHSGHAAPDEDAPIEVVVNGDDIATDSDEGLTFKGFGVLTANSTSAVLLDYKAQHPEEYARLLRILFGGDNPIMNHVKIEMGNDRNNSTGPDPATMRTADEEANVRRHPGFQLAADAKRLNPDLKVSILRWNAPGWVEDNDDIYTWYKNTILAAHREYGYMIDYVNPGVNEHAADLEWTKEFSERVRTDSTGYVSDDRRLAGFRKGERKQFNQIETVISDEVSVGTFGDEMIDDEELREAVGASGYHYNTNDDGAGNFTALAEEHNEQIWNSEAQATFSNTSFRRYNNTADPATEGTGIGGNGSALEMANTIVKGFVNSRRSHFIYQPAIGSFYEGGQYSYKELVSARDPWSGWIHPARPADRGSPNRPTTEVWLFCSTSAASPTPAGRTAGAATRSGG
;
A
#
# COMPACT_ATOMS: atom_id res chain seq x y z
N MET A 1 20.44 -6.36 60.53
CA MET A 1 19.61 -7.56 60.27
C MET A 1 18.30 -7.01 59.75
N THR A 2 17.85 -7.19 58.51
CA THR A 2 17.94 -8.30 57.56
C THR A 2 17.84 -7.76 56.13
N THR A 3 18.36 -8.54 55.19
CA THR A 3 18.68 -8.21 53.80
C THR A 3 17.52 -8.34 52.83
N LYS A 4 17.64 -7.61 51.71
CA LYS A 4 16.86 -7.64 50.46
C LYS A 4 16.59 -9.05 49.90
N SER A 5 15.44 -9.22 49.25
CA SER A 5 15.26 -10.10 48.10
C SER A 5 14.33 -9.44 47.06
N SER A 6 14.77 -9.48 45.80
CA SER A 6 14.07 -8.97 44.62
C SER A 6 13.27 -10.10 43.94
N PRO A 7 12.16 -9.83 43.23
CA PRO A 7 11.51 -10.84 42.41
C PRO A 7 12.20 -10.97 41.05
N THR A 8 12.52 -12.21 40.69
CA THR A 8 13.07 -12.61 39.37
C THR A 8 11.96 -12.74 38.34
N THR A 9 12.01 -11.94 37.27
CA THR A 9 11.20 -12.11 36.07
C THR A 9 11.70 -13.30 35.25
N ARG A 10 10.83 -14.29 35.03
CA ARG A 10 11.05 -15.47 34.21
C ARG A 10 11.02 -15.06 32.73
N TRP A 11 12.15 -15.20 32.05
CA TRP A 11 12.22 -15.18 30.58
C TRP A 11 11.81 -16.56 30.06
N VAL A 12 10.67 -16.65 29.36
CA VAL A 12 10.30 -17.83 28.58
C VAL A 12 11.07 -17.75 27.26
N ARG A 13 12.11 -18.57 27.14
CA ARG A 13 12.77 -18.84 25.86
C ARG A 13 11.95 -19.89 25.11
N TYR A 14 11.34 -19.53 23.99
CA TYR A 14 10.92 -20.54 23.00
C TYR A 14 12.18 -21.05 22.31
N GLY A 15 12.60 -22.26 22.68
CA GLY A 15 13.69 -22.98 22.01
C GLY A 15 13.19 -23.57 20.69
N LEU A 16 13.90 -23.26 19.61
CA LEU A 16 13.77 -23.92 18.32
C LEU A 16 14.27 -25.37 18.48
N ALA A 17 13.38 -26.35 18.42
CA ALA A 17 13.73 -27.76 18.49
C ALA A 17 13.99 -28.30 17.07
N THR A 18 15.26 -28.47 16.73
CA THR A 18 15.70 -29.22 15.54
C THR A 18 15.66 -30.71 15.88
N ALA A 19 14.73 -31.46 15.31
CA ALA A 19 14.72 -32.92 15.41
C ALA A 19 15.36 -33.53 14.15
N LEU A 20 16.58 -34.05 14.30
CA LEU A 20 17.17 -35.03 13.38
C LEU A 20 16.55 -36.41 13.67
N SER A 21 15.96 -37.03 12.67
CA SER A 21 15.66 -38.47 12.68
C SER A 21 16.18 -39.12 11.39
N THR A 22 17.37 -39.73 11.52
CA THR A 22 17.95 -40.67 10.56
C THR A 22 17.15 -41.97 10.54
N GLY A 23 16.52 -42.28 9.41
CA GLY A 23 15.99 -43.60 9.08
C GLY A 23 16.53 -44.04 7.71
N LEU A 24 17.57 -44.87 7.72
CA LEU A 24 18.12 -45.51 6.53
C LEU A 24 17.17 -46.62 6.06
N LEU A 25 16.57 -46.46 4.88
CA LEU A 25 15.97 -47.56 4.12
C LEU A 25 16.66 -47.62 2.76
N MET A 26 17.59 -48.57 2.63
CA MET A 26 18.26 -48.94 1.40
C MET A 26 17.24 -49.54 0.42
N SER A 27 17.12 -48.95 -0.77
CA SER A 27 16.46 -49.53 -1.94
C SER A 27 17.41 -49.46 -3.14
N PRO A 28 17.33 -50.41 -4.09
CA PRO A 28 18.42 -50.75 -5.00
C PRO A 28 18.70 -49.64 -6.02
N LEU A 29 19.99 -49.48 -6.35
CA LEU A 29 20.47 -48.56 -7.38
C LEU A 29 19.82 -48.88 -8.74
N SER A 30 18.87 -48.05 -9.16
CA SER A 30 18.55 -47.88 -10.58
C SER A 30 19.56 -46.89 -11.15
N THR A 31 20.44 -47.35 -12.02
CA THR A 31 21.32 -46.53 -12.85
C THR A 31 20.49 -45.57 -13.69
N HIS A 32 20.22 -44.38 -13.18
CA HIS A 32 19.74 -43.28 -13.99
C HIS A 32 20.96 -42.73 -14.73
N SER A 33 20.89 -42.81 -16.05
CA SER A 33 21.76 -42.11 -16.98
C SER A 33 21.97 -40.69 -16.46
N GLY A 34 23.22 -40.33 -16.18
CA GLY A 34 23.57 -39.01 -15.67
C GLY A 34 23.01 -37.96 -16.59
N HIS A 35 21.98 -37.24 -16.13
CA HIS A 35 21.74 -35.91 -16.62
C HIS A 35 22.95 -35.12 -16.17
N ALA A 36 23.75 -34.67 -17.13
CA ALA A 36 24.79 -33.69 -16.86
C ALA A 36 24.15 -32.55 -16.05
N ALA A 37 24.82 -32.13 -14.98
CA ALA A 37 24.43 -30.91 -14.29
C ALA A 37 24.30 -29.80 -15.35
N PRO A 38 23.23 -28.98 -15.32
CA PRO A 38 23.10 -27.89 -16.26
C PRO A 38 24.37 -27.04 -16.19
N ASP A 39 24.91 -26.69 -17.36
CA ASP A 39 26.06 -25.82 -17.50
C ASP A 39 25.69 -24.47 -16.87
N GLU A 40 26.28 -24.15 -15.70
CA GLU A 40 25.93 -22.95 -14.93
C GLU A 40 26.20 -21.65 -15.71
N ASP A 41 27.00 -21.72 -16.78
CA ASP A 41 27.34 -20.61 -17.67
C ASP A 41 26.49 -20.56 -18.97
N ALA A 42 25.56 -21.50 -19.17
CA ALA A 42 24.66 -21.44 -20.33
C ALA A 42 23.62 -20.32 -20.16
N PRO A 43 23.41 -19.46 -21.18
CA PRO A 43 22.41 -18.40 -21.09
C PRO A 43 21.02 -18.99 -20.91
N ILE A 44 20.27 -18.49 -19.92
CA ILE A 44 18.85 -18.79 -19.74
C ILE A 44 18.05 -17.91 -20.70
N GLU A 45 17.33 -18.52 -21.62
CA GLU A 45 16.38 -17.83 -22.47
C GLU A 45 15.07 -17.61 -21.70
N VAL A 46 14.67 -16.34 -21.55
CA VAL A 46 13.37 -15.95 -21.01
C VAL A 46 12.56 -15.34 -22.15
N VAL A 47 11.55 -16.07 -22.62
CA VAL A 47 10.64 -15.60 -23.67
C VAL A 47 9.45 -14.90 -23.03
N VAL A 48 9.19 -13.65 -23.43
CA VAL A 48 7.97 -12.93 -23.08
C VAL A 48 7.04 -12.98 -24.29
N ASN A 49 5.92 -13.69 -24.15
CA ASN A 49 4.91 -13.79 -25.20
C ASN A 49 3.70 -12.91 -24.87
N GLY A 50 3.31 -12.05 -25.82
CA GLY A 50 2.12 -11.21 -25.67
C GLY A 50 0.81 -12.01 -25.60
N ASP A 51 0.79 -13.22 -26.16
CA ASP A 51 -0.38 -14.12 -26.08
C ASP A 51 -0.60 -14.67 -24.66
N ASP A 52 0.39 -14.60 -23.78
CA ASP A 52 0.29 -15.02 -22.37
C ASP A 52 -0.29 -13.90 -21.47
N ILE A 53 -0.56 -12.72 -22.03
CA ILE A 53 -1.19 -11.61 -21.30
C ILE A 53 -2.70 -11.90 -21.23
N ALA A 54 -3.21 -12.06 -20.02
CA ALA A 54 -4.65 -12.21 -19.75
C ALA A 54 -5.41 -10.91 -20.08
N THR A 55 -5.76 -10.70 -21.35
CA THR A 55 -6.46 -9.49 -21.83
C THR A 55 -7.92 -9.38 -21.40
N ASP A 56 -8.45 -10.43 -20.77
CA ASP A 56 -9.80 -10.53 -20.20
C ASP A 56 -9.82 -10.39 -18.67
N SER A 57 -8.66 -10.34 -18.01
CA SER A 57 -8.53 -10.02 -16.58
C SER A 57 -8.18 -8.54 -16.42
N ASP A 58 -9.19 -7.68 -16.49
CA ASP A 58 -8.98 -6.24 -16.35
C ASP A 58 -8.63 -5.85 -14.90
N GLU A 59 -9.01 -6.67 -13.91
CA GLU A 59 -8.84 -6.35 -12.49
C GLU A 59 -7.79 -7.20 -11.77
N GLY A 60 -7.95 -8.53 -11.76
CA GLY A 60 -7.16 -9.41 -10.90
C GLY A 60 -5.67 -9.47 -11.23
N LEU A 61 -5.32 -9.56 -12.52
CA LEU A 61 -3.94 -9.78 -12.95
C LEU A 61 -3.22 -8.51 -13.45
N THR A 62 -3.93 -7.39 -13.60
CA THR A 62 -3.30 -6.14 -14.07
C THR A 62 -2.59 -5.42 -12.92
N PHE A 63 -1.33 -5.04 -13.17
CA PHE A 63 -0.54 -4.30 -12.19
C PHE A 63 -1.11 -2.89 -11.99
N LYS A 64 -1.53 -2.57 -10.76
CA LYS A 64 -2.14 -1.28 -10.39
C LYS A 64 -1.11 -0.20 -10.06
N GLY A 65 0.16 -0.56 -9.96
CA GLY A 65 1.25 0.35 -9.62
C GLY A 65 1.56 0.40 -8.12
N PHE A 66 2.20 1.49 -7.70
CA PHE A 66 2.61 1.70 -6.32
C PHE A 66 1.74 2.76 -5.64
N GLY A 67 1.70 2.72 -4.31
CA GLY A 67 0.95 3.68 -3.49
C GLY A 67 1.76 4.29 -2.35
N VAL A 68 1.25 5.41 -1.85
CA VAL A 68 1.73 6.10 -0.65
C VAL A 68 0.69 5.93 0.45
N LEU A 69 1.07 5.39 1.61
CA LEU A 69 0.26 5.43 2.82
C LEU A 69 0.70 6.59 3.72
N THR A 70 -0.19 7.55 3.91
CA THR A 70 -0.07 8.66 4.87
C THR A 70 -0.87 8.33 6.12
N ALA A 71 -0.17 7.83 7.13
CA ALA A 71 -0.72 7.35 8.39
C ALA A 71 0.33 7.48 9.51
N ASN A 72 -0.08 7.27 10.76
CA ASN A 72 0.80 7.18 11.92
C ASN A 72 1.74 8.38 12.07
N SER A 73 1.29 9.59 11.71
CA SER A 73 2.08 10.83 11.72
C SER A 73 3.28 10.84 10.77
N THR A 74 3.36 9.91 9.83
CA THR A 74 4.49 9.83 8.86
C THR A 74 4.52 10.99 7.87
N SER A 75 3.45 11.78 7.81
CA SER A 75 3.34 13.01 7.00
C SER A 75 3.24 14.29 7.84
N ALA A 76 3.56 14.24 9.15
CA ALA A 76 3.32 15.32 10.12
C ALA A 76 3.83 16.71 9.69
N VAL A 77 5.03 16.78 9.09
CA VAL A 77 5.64 18.06 8.66
C VAL A 77 5.53 18.33 7.17
N LEU A 78 4.76 17.51 6.42
CA LEU A 78 4.63 17.64 4.96
C LEU A 78 4.00 18.97 4.54
N LEU A 79 3.01 19.46 5.29
CA LEU A 79 2.36 20.74 4.98
C LEU A 79 3.25 21.94 5.32
N ASP A 80 4.04 21.86 6.40
CA ASP A 80 5.07 22.87 6.69
C ASP A 80 6.10 22.93 5.57
N TYR A 81 6.49 21.76 5.05
CA TYR A 81 7.39 21.64 3.91
C TYR A 81 6.81 22.26 2.65
N LYS A 82 5.54 21.96 2.34
CA LYS A 82 4.81 22.58 1.22
C LYS A 82 4.76 24.11 1.35
N ALA A 83 4.56 24.63 2.57
CA ALA A 83 4.47 26.06 2.81
C ALA A 83 5.82 26.78 2.70
N GLN A 84 6.89 26.19 3.26
CA GLN A 84 8.22 26.82 3.30
C GLN A 84 9.03 26.59 2.00
N HIS A 85 8.84 25.45 1.34
CA HIS A 85 9.57 25.05 0.14
C HIS A 85 8.62 24.53 -0.96
N PRO A 86 7.69 25.36 -1.47
CA PRO A 86 6.67 24.94 -2.42
C PRO A 86 7.24 24.39 -3.74
N GLU A 87 8.39 24.88 -4.20
CA GLU A 87 9.04 24.39 -5.43
C GLU A 87 9.58 22.97 -5.28
N GLU A 88 10.23 22.67 -4.15
CA GLU A 88 10.74 21.32 -3.85
C GLU A 88 9.59 20.34 -3.57
N TYR A 89 8.53 20.79 -2.89
CA TYR A 89 7.31 19.99 -2.75
C TYR A 89 6.66 19.68 -4.11
N ALA A 90 6.45 20.69 -4.97
CA ALA A 90 5.89 20.49 -6.30
C ALA A 90 6.77 19.57 -7.15
N ARG A 91 8.08 19.61 -6.95
CA ARG A 91 9.03 18.71 -7.60
C ARG A 91 8.91 17.29 -7.08
N LEU A 92 8.84 17.08 -5.76
CA LEU A 92 8.55 15.77 -5.16
C LEU A 92 7.30 15.16 -5.79
N LEU A 93 6.22 15.94 -5.89
CA LEU A 93 4.97 15.47 -6.49
C LEU A 93 5.13 15.13 -7.98
N ARG A 94 5.83 15.96 -8.77
CA ARG A 94 6.08 15.65 -10.20
C ARG A 94 6.86 14.36 -10.38
N ILE A 95 7.79 14.06 -9.48
CA ILE A 95 8.59 12.84 -9.59
C ILE A 95 7.73 11.61 -9.23
N LEU A 96 6.93 11.68 -8.17
CA LEU A 96 6.13 10.54 -7.70
C LEU A 96 4.86 10.33 -8.52
N PHE A 97 4.16 11.40 -8.85
CA PHE A 97 2.79 11.37 -9.40
C PHE A 97 2.67 12.03 -10.78
N GLY A 98 3.76 12.50 -11.39
CA GLY A 98 3.71 13.19 -12.68
C GLY A 98 4.28 12.38 -13.85
N GLY A 99 3.99 12.85 -15.06
CA GLY A 99 4.44 12.23 -16.31
C GLY A 99 3.45 11.21 -16.86
N ASP A 100 3.76 10.65 -18.04
CA ASP A 100 2.88 9.70 -18.74
C ASP A 100 2.82 8.33 -18.03
N ASN A 101 3.83 8.02 -17.19
CA ASN A 101 3.93 6.78 -16.42
C ASN A 101 4.32 7.14 -14.98
N PRO A 102 3.36 7.63 -14.17
CA PRO A 102 3.62 8.00 -12.78
C PRO A 102 4.09 6.79 -11.96
N ILE A 103 4.99 7.02 -11.01
CA ILE A 103 5.51 5.97 -10.13
C ILE A 103 4.42 5.55 -9.12
N MET A 104 3.72 6.54 -8.57
CA MET A 104 2.68 6.36 -7.55
C MET A 104 1.31 6.64 -8.17
N ASN A 105 0.42 5.66 -8.03
CA ASN A 105 -0.94 5.69 -8.56
C ASN A 105 -2.02 5.71 -7.46
N HIS A 106 -1.60 5.64 -6.19
CA HIS A 106 -2.53 5.58 -5.07
C HIS A 106 -2.03 6.42 -3.88
N VAL A 107 -2.92 7.20 -3.27
CA VAL A 107 -2.73 7.75 -1.92
C VAL A 107 -3.74 7.12 -0.96
N LYS A 108 -3.26 6.30 -0.01
CA LYS A 108 -4.06 5.73 1.08
C LYS A 108 -3.88 6.59 2.33
N ILE A 109 -4.98 6.95 2.98
CA ILE A 109 -5.00 7.94 4.07
C ILE A 109 -5.59 7.32 5.33
N GLU A 110 -4.91 7.51 6.46
CA GLU A 110 -5.51 7.19 7.75
C GLU A 110 -6.64 8.18 8.10
N MET A 111 -7.76 7.63 8.52
CA MET A 111 -8.82 8.31 9.23
C MET A 111 -8.33 8.54 10.67
N GLY A 112 -7.60 9.63 10.87
CA GLY A 112 -6.99 9.97 12.15
C GLY A 112 -8.00 10.08 13.30
N ASN A 113 -7.52 9.87 14.52
CA ASN A 113 -8.36 9.85 15.73
C ASN A 113 -7.70 10.57 16.93
N ASP A 114 -6.67 11.39 16.68
CA ASP A 114 -5.85 12.08 17.66
C ASP A 114 -5.06 11.17 18.64
N ARG A 115 -5.06 9.84 18.46
CA ARG A 115 -4.29 8.88 19.26
C ARG A 115 -3.03 8.47 18.54
N ASN A 116 -1.99 8.13 19.30
CA ASN A 116 -0.82 7.49 18.71
C ASN A 116 -1.17 6.04 18.31
N ASN A 117 -1.21 5.78 17.02
CA ASN A 117 -1.52 4.46 16.46
C ASN A 117 -0.26 3.69 16.01
N SER A 118 0.93 4.33 16.04
CA SER A 118 2.24 3.68 15.90
C SER A 118 3.37 4.69 16.17
N THR A 119 3.73 5.49 15.17
CA THR A 119 4.85 6.46 15.23
C THR A 119 4.44 7.80 15.85
N GLY A 120 3.18 8.20 15.64
CA GLY A 120 2.57 9.35 16.26
C GLY A 120 1.08 9.43 15.92
N PRO A 121 0.39 10.48 16.39
CA PRO A 121 -1.02 10.68 16.09
C PRO A 121 -1.23 11.32 14.71
N ASP A 122 -2.32 10.93 14.05
CA ASP A 122 -2.92 11.68 12.95
C ASP A 122 -4.21 12.38 13.41
N PRO A 123 -4.47 13.60 12.93
CA PRO A 123 -5.55 14.43 13.47
C PRO A 123 -6.91 13.92 13.03
N ALA A 124 -7.87 13.91 13.96
CA ALA A 124 -9.24 13.54 13.64
C ALA A 124 -9.92 14.56 12.72
N THR A 125 -10.61 14.04 11.71
CA THR A 125 -11.47 14.85 10.84
C THR A 125 -12.71 15.33 11.59
N MET A 126 -13.18 14.56 12.59
CA MET A 126 -14.27 14.89 13.51
C MET A 126 -13.90 14.42 14.94
N ARG A 127 -13.78 15.34 15.89
CA ARG A 127 -13.50 15.10 17.32
C ARG A 127 -14.76 14.90 18.15
N THR A 128 -15.89 15.41 17.68
CA THR A 128 -17.23 15.17 18.24
C THR A 128 -18.18 14.76 17.12
N ALA A 129 -19.29 14.10 17.48
CA ALA A 129 -20.28 13.61 16.53
C ALA A 129 -20.92 14.74 15.69
N ASP A 130 -21.05 15.93 16.26
CA ASP A 130 -21.67 17.12 15.68
C ASP A 130 -20.69 18.08 14.98
N GLU A 131 -19.38 17.78 15.02
CA GLU A 131 -18.36 18.64 14.39
C GLU A 131 -18.44 18.59 12.85
N GLU A 132 -18.29 19.73 12.18
CA GLU A 132 -18.04 19.75 10.74
C GLU A 132 -16.72 19.01 10.43
N ALA A 133 -16.77 18.02 9.55
CA ALA A 133 -15.62 17.24 9.15
C ALA A 133 -14.58 18.15 8.49
N ASN A 134 -13.38 18.21 9.08
CA ASN A 134 -12.31 19.09 8.65
C ASN A 134 -11.11 18.29 8.12
N VAL A 135 -11.15 18.01 6.82
CA VAL A 135 -10.10 17.29 6.08
C VAL A 135 -8.82 18.09 5.90
N ARG A 136 -8.82 19.41 6.18
CA ARG A 136 -7.63 20.27 6.06
C ARG A 136 -6.61 20.04 7.17
N ARG A 137 -7.00 19.32 8.23
CA ARG A 137 -6.13 18.96 9.35
C ARG A 137 -5.10 17.91 8.97
N HIS A 138 -5.50 16.96 8.14
CA HIS A 138 -4.70 15.78 7.84
C HIS A 138 -3.93 15.98 6.51
N PRO A 139 -2.58 15.94 6.52
CA PRO A 139 -1.76 16.18 5.33
C PRO A 139 -2.13 15.30 4.13
N GLY A 140 -2.59 14.08 4.39
CA GLY A 140 -2.95 13.12 3.34
C GLY A 140 -4.04 13.57 2.37
N PHE A 141 -5.10 14.27 2.82
CA PHE A 141 -6.14 14.74 1.90
C PHE A 141 -5.60 15.84 0.98
N GLN A 142 -4.75 16.73 1.51
CA GLN A 142 -4.09 17.76 0.72
C GLN A 142 -3.08 17.14 -0.28
N LEU A 143 -2.32 16.12 0.14
CA LEU A 143 -1.42 15.38 -0.73
C LEU A 143 -2.17 14.73 -1.90
N ALA A 144 -3.28 14.04 -1.63
CA ALA A 144 -4.11 13.45 -2.67
C ALA A 144 -4.66 14.50 -3.64
N ALA A 145 -5.13 15.65 -3.13
CA ALA A 145 -5.60 16.76 -3.96
C ALA A 145 -4.50 17.28 -4.91
N ASP A 146 -3.28 17.46 -4.40
CA ASP A 146 -2.18 17.98 -5.21
C ASP A 146 -1.64 16.93 -6.19
N ALA A 147 -1.61 15.65 -5.79
CA ALA A 147 -1.23 14.53 -6.66
C ALA A 147 -2.23 14.34 -7.82
N LYS A 148 -3.55 14.43 -7.57
CA LYS A 148 -4.58 14.32 -8.62
C LYS A 148 -4.48 15.41 -9.70
N ARG A 149 -3.86 16.55 -9.41
CA ARG A 149 -3.60 17.58 -10.44
C ARG A 149 -2.53 17.17 -11.45
N LEU A 150 -1.67 16.22 -11.08
CA LEU A 150 -0.60 15.69 -11.93
C LEU A 150 -0.97 14.33 -12.54
N ASN A 151 -1.68 13.50 -11.78
CA ASN A 151 -2.22 12.21 -12.21
C ASN A 151 -3.74 12.16 -11.94
N PRO A 152 -4.58 12.54 -12.93
CA PRO A 152 -6.03 12.50 -12.78
C PRO A 152 -6.60 11.11 -12.45
N ASP A 153 -5.90 10.05 -12.84
CA ASP A 153 -6.29 8.65 -12.64
C ASP A 153 -5.86 8.09 -11.27
N LEU A 154 -5.13 8.88 -10.47
CA LEU A 154 -4.70 8.52 -9.12
C LEU A 154 -5.90 8.06 -8.28
N LYS A 155 -5.79 6.91 -7.63
CA LYS A 155 -6.77 6.41 -6.66
C LYS A 155 -6.52 6.94 -5.27
N VAL A 156 -7.60 7.11 -4.50
CA VAL A 156 -7.52 7.51 -3.09
C VAL A 156 -8.32 6.53 -2.24
N SER A 157 -7.69 6.03 -1.19
CA SER A 157 -8.36 5.16 -0.22
C SER A 157 -8.23 5.68 1.20
N ILE A 158 -9.17 5.26 2.06
CA ILE A 158 -9.14 5.59 3.49
C ILE A 158 -9.35 4.34 4.35
N LEU A 159 -8.74 4.34 5.53
CA LEU A 159 -8.82 3.27 6.53
C LEU A 159 -8.66 3.84 7.94
N ARG A 160 -8.96 3.07 8.99
CA ARG A 160 -8.69 3.49 10.38
C ARG A 160 -7.83 2.48 11.14
N TRP A 161 -6.93 2.96 11.99
CA TRP A 161 -6.31 2.14 13.04
C TRP A 161 -7.20 2.04 14.28
N ASN A 162 -7.91 3.12 14.59
CA ASN A 162 -8.82 3.23 15.73
C ASN A 162 -9.76 4.42 15.47
N ALA A 163 -10.76 4.65 16.31
CA ALA A 163 -11.79 5.68 16.09
C ALA A 163 -11.72 6.83 17.11
N PRO A 164 -12.24 8.03 16.78
CA PRO A 164 -12.51 9.07 17.75
C PRO A 164 -13.39 8.58 18.90
N GLY A 165 -13.28 9.20 20.07
CA GLY A 165 -13.95 8.70 21.28
C GLY A 165 -15.48 8.74 21.26
N TRP A 166 -16.09 9.46 20.32
CA TRP A 166 -17.56 9.51 20.14
C TRP A 166 -18.09 8.39 19.25
N VAL A 167 -17.22 7.69 18.51
CA VAL A 167 -17.61 6.62 17.59
C VAL A 167 -17.71 5.32 18.37
N GLU A 168 -18.93 4.87 18.64
CA GLU A 168 -19.19 3.71 19.50
C GLU A 168 -19.61 2.46 18.71
N ASP A 169 -20.21 2.64 17.53
CA ASP A 169 -20.74 1.55 16.70
C ASP A 169 -20.59 1.79 15.18
N ASN A 170 -21.14 0.87 14.39
CA ASN A 170 -21.09 0.90 12.92
C ASN A 170 -21.89 2.05 12.30
N ASP A 171 -22.92 2.58 12.96
CA ASP A 171 -23.66 3.75 12.50
C ASP A 171 -22.81 5.01 12.64
N ASP A 172 -22.09 5.15 13.76
CA ASP A 172 -21.14 6.22 13.97
C ASP A 172 -19.95 6.14 13.00
N ILE A 173 -19.39 4.94 12.78
CA ILE A 173 -18.31 4.71 11.81
C ILE A 173 -18.75 5.16 10.42
N TYR A 174 -19.93 4.71 9.99
CA TYR A 174 -20.47 5.06 8.68
C TYR A 174 -20.69 6.57 8.55
N THR A 175 -21.23 7.21 9.58
CA THR A 175 -21.45 8.66 9.62
C THR A 175 -20.14 9.44 9.54
N TRP A 176 -19.12 9.03 10.31
CA TRP A 176 -17.80 9.64 10.30
C TRP A 176 -17.11 9.55 8.94
N TYR A 177 -17.11 8.37 8.33
CA TYR A 177 -16.54 8.16 6.99
C TYR A 177 -17.30 8.96 5.94
N LYS A 178 -18.63 8.87 5.91
CA LYS A 178 -19.49 9.57 4.94
C LYS A 178 -19.29 11.08 4.98
N ASN A 179 -19.31 11.68 6.18
CA ASN A 179 -19.08 13.12 6.33
C ASN A 179 -17.68 13.52 5.89
N THR A 180 -16.66 12.72 6.23
CA THR A 180 -15.27 12.97 5.82
C THR A 180 -15.07 12.87 4.31
N ILE A 181 -15.62 11.84 3.66
CA ILE A 181 -15.57 11.63 2.21
C ILE A 181 -16.19 12.82 1.48
N LEU A 182 -17.39 13.24 1.90
CA LEU A 182 -18.07 14.38 1.30
C LEU A 182 -17.36 15.70 1.59
N ALA A 183 -16.76 15.87 2.76
CA ALA A 183 -15.92 17.04 3.05
C ALA A 183 -14.68 17.07 2.14
N ALA A 184 -14.00 15.95 1.91
CA ALA A 184 -12.88 15.85 0.98
C ALA A 184 -13.30 16.25 -0.45
N HIS A 185 -14.42 15.73 -0.93
CA HIS A 185 -14.95 16.09 -2.24
C HIS A 185 -15.26 17.58 -2.37
N ARG A 186 -15.86 18.18 -1.34
CA ARG A 186 -16.28 19.58 -1.36
C ARG A 186 -15.11 20.56 -1.20
N GLU A 187 -14.10 20.21 -0.41
CA GLU A 187 -12.92 21.04 -0.18
C GLU A 187 -11.91 20.92 -1.33
N TYR A 188 -11.66 19.70 -1.81
CA TYR A 188 -10.55 19.42 -2.73
C TYR A 188 -10.98 18.96 -4.13
N GLY A 189 -12.26 18.68 -4.36
CA GLY A 189 -12.79 18.38 -5.68
C GLY A 189 -12.59 16.93 -6.15
N TYR A 190 -12.24 16.00 -5.27
CA TYR A 190 -12.09 14.58 -5.62
C TYR A 190 -12.92 13.68 -4.69
N MET A 191 -13.48 12.60 -5.24
CA MET A 191 -14.12 11.56 -4.43
C MET A 191 -13.07 10.54 -3.99
N ILE A 192 -13.26 9.96 -2.79
CA ILE A 192 -12.53 8.76 -2.38
C ILE A 192 -12.92 7.63 -3.33
N ASP A 193 -11.98 6.77 -3.71
CA ASP A 193 -12.22 5.63 -4.59
C ASP A 193 -12.53 4.36 -3.78
N TYR A 194 -11.79 4.15 -2.68
CA TYR A 194 -11.87 2.93 -1.87
C TYR A 194 -11.96 3.20 -0.36
N VAL A 195 -12.66 2.34 0.37
CA VAL A 195 -12.75 2.40 1.83
C VAL A 195 -12.49 1.03 2.44
N ASN A 196 -11.58 0.95 3.40
CA ASN A 196 -11.61 -0.15 4.37
C ASN A 196 -12.46 0.28 5.59
N PRO A 197 -13.61 -0.38 5.84
CA PRO A 197 -14.50 -0.05 6.93
C PRO A 197 -14.13 -0.73 8.26
N GLY A 198 -13.24 -1.73 8.20
CA GLY A 198 -12.73 -2.49 9.34
C GLY A 198 -11.72 -1.71 10.18
N VAL A 199 -10.94 -2.45 10.96
CA VAL A 199 -9.84 -1.90 11.76
C VAL A 199 -8.54 -2.47 11.21
N ASN A 200 -7.58 -1.61 10.90
CA ASN A 200 -6.28 -2.02 10.37
C ASN A 200 -5.63 -3.12 11.23
N GLU A 201 -5.04 -4.12 10.60
CA GLU A 201 -4.35 -5.26 11.22
C GLU A 201 -5.24 -6.13 12.14
N HIS A 202 -6.56 -6.11 11.95
CA HIS A 202 -7.51 -6.98 12.64
C HIS A 202 -8.18 -7.94 11.65
N ALA A 203 -8.58 -9.11 12.15
CA ALA A 203 -9.31 -10.10 11.37
C ALA A 203 -10.53 -9.49 10.65
N ALA A 204 -10.81 -9.98 9.45
CA ALA A 204 -11.91 -9.50 8.64
C ALA A 204 -13.27 -9.59 9.36
N ASP A 205 -14.06 -8.53 9.21
CA ASP A 205 -15.48 -8.51 9.57
C ASP A 205 -16.30 -8.57 8.28
N LEU A 206 -16.72 -9.78 7.92
CA LEU A 206 -17.37 -10.06 6.63
C LEU A 206 -18.77 -9.44 6.56
N GLU A 207 -19.52 -9.51 7.67
CA GLU A 207 -20.87 -8.94 7.77
C GLU A 207 -20.79 -7.42 7.65
N TRP A 208 -19.88 -6.80 8.40
CA TRP A 208 -19.71 -5.35 8.33
C TRP A 208 -19.21 -4.88 6.95
N THR A 209 -18.34 -5.66 6.29
CA THR A 209 -17.88 -5.34 4.93
C THR A 209 -19.06 -5.29 3.95
N LYS A 210 -19.93 -6.31 3.95
CA LYS A 210 -21.14 -6.34 3.11
C LYS A 210 -22.08 -5.19 3.45
N GLU A 211 -22.35 -4.99 4.73
CA GLU A 211 -23.26 -3.95 5.21
C GLU A 211 -22.76 -2.55 4.83
N PHE A 212 -21.48 -2.24 5.07
CA PHE A 212 -20.89 -0.96 4.70
C PHE A 212 -20.99 -0.71 3.20
N SER A 213 -20.67 -1.72 2.40
CA SER A 213 -20.74 -1.65 0.94
C SER A 213 -22.16 -1.33 0.46
N GLU A 214 -23.16 -2.02 1.00
CA GLU A 214 -24.56 -1.79 0.66
C GLU A 214 -25.04 -0.40 1.09
N ARG A 215 -24.65 0.04 2.30
CA ARG A 215 -24.94 1.40 2.78
C ARG A 215 -24.40 2.45 1.82
N VAL A 216 -23.15 2.31 1.35
CA VAL A 216 -22.55 3.20 0.35
C VAL A 216 -23.33 3.19 -0.97
N ARG A 217 -23.62 2.01 -1.53
CA ARG A 217 -24.33 1.88 -2.82
C ARG A 217 -25.73 2.47 -2.79
N THR A 218 -26.41 2.39 -1.64
CA THR A 218 -27.81 2.79 -1.52
C THR A 218 -28.02 4.16 -0.88
N ASP A 219 -26.98 4.77 -0.29
CA ASP A 219 -27.11 6.04 0.43
C ASP A 219 -27.81 7.09 -0.45
N SER A 220 -28.83 7.70 0.13
CA SER A 220 -29.58 8.82 -0.45
C SER A 220 -29.64 10.03 0.48
N THR A 221 -29.04 9.91 1.67
CA THR A 221 -28.99 10.90 2.74
C THR A 221 -27.82 11.86 2.57
N GLY A 222 -26.63 11.37 2.22
CA GLY A 222 -25.42 12.17 2.12
C GLY A 222 -24.90 12.66 3.48
N TYR A 223 -24.33 13.86 3.51
CA TYR A 223 -23.69 14.41 4.70
C TYR A 223 -24.72 14.56 5.83
N VAL A 224 -24.42 14.03 7.02
CA VAL A 224 -25.28 14.07 8.21
C VAL A 224 -24.89 15.27 9.07
N SER A 225 -25.78 16.25 9.17
CA SER A 225 -25.64 17.44 10.01
C SER A 225 -26.98 18.16 10.15
N ASP A 226 -27.17 18.89 11.27
CA ASP A 226 -28.27 19.85 11.42
C ASP A 226 -28.02 21.17 10.64
N ASP A 227 -26.77 21.46 10.26
CA ASP A 227 -26.45 22.60 9.39
C ASP A 227 -26.87 22.29 7.95
N ARG A 228 -27.91 22.99 7.49
CA ARG A 228 -28.45 22.87 6.11
C ARG A 228 -27.45 23.22 5.02
N ARG A 229 -26.35 23.91 5.34
CA ARG A 229 -25.24 24.17 4.39
C ARG A 229 -24.39 22.92 4.13
N LEU A 230 -24.35 22.01 5.11
CA LEU A 230 -23.61 20.76 5.06
C LEU A 230 -24.50 19.59 4.66
N ALA A 231 -25.70 19.50 5.24
CA ALA A 231 -26.58 18.35 5.13
C ALA A 231 -26.91 17.95 3.68
N GLY A 232 -27.01 16.64 3.44
CA GLY A 232 -27.43 16.13 2.14
C GLY A 232 -26.27 15.83 1.17
N PHE A 233 -26.62 15.26 0.02
CA PHE A 233 -25.78 15.28 -1.17
C PHE A 233 -25.97 16.59 -1.95
N ARG A 234 -24.89 17.12 -2.52
CA ARG A 234 -24.94 18.14 -3.57
C ARG A 234 -25.16 17.48 -4.93
N LYS A 235 -25.51 18.29 -5.94
CA LYS A 235 -25.78 17.82 -7.30
C LYS A 235 -24.61 17.01 -7.84
N GLY A 236 -24.85 15.74 -8.16
CA GLY A 236 -23.85 14.83 -8.72
C GLY A 236 -22.95 14.12 -7.70
N GLU A 237 -22.98 14.50 -6.42
CA GLU A 237 -22.17 13.84 -5.37
C GLU A 237 -22.62 12.40 -5.14
N ARG A 238 -23.94 12.16 -5.04
CA ARG A 238 -24.49 10.81 -4.79
C ARG A 238 -24.01 9.78 -5.82
N LYS A 239 -24.00 10.14 -7.11
CA LYS A 239 -23.56 9.21 -8.15
C LYS A 239 -22.10 8.78 -7.95
N GLN A 240 -21.23 9.71 -7.55
CA GLN A 240 -19.82 9.41 -7.28
C GLN A 240 -19.63 8.66 -5.97
N PHE A 241 -20.37 9.05 -4.92
CA PHE A 241 -20.31 8.41 -3.61
C PHE A 241 -20.73 6.93 -3.68
N ASN A 242 -21.80 6.63 -4.41
CA ASN A 242 -22.32 5.27 -4.52
C ASN A 242 -21.47 4.37 -5.44
N GLN A 243 -20.36 4.88 -5.99
CA GLN A 243 -19.35 4.12 -6.74
C GLN A 243 -18.11 3.79 -5.90
N ILE A 244 -18.07 4.20 -4.64
CA ILE A 244 -16.95 3.89 -3.74
C ILE A 244 -16.94 2.38 -3.48
N GLU A 245 -15.76 1.79 -3.65
CA GLU A 245 -15.54 0.36 -3.47
C GLU A 245 -15.01 0.04 -2.07
N THR A 246 -15.30 -1.17 -1.58
CA THR A 246 -14.84 -1.64 -0.27
C THR A 246 -13.52 -2.41 -0.39
N VAL A 247 -12.61 -2.20 0.55
CA VAL A 247 -11.40 -3.02 0.72
C VAL A 247 -11.58 -3.93 1.93
N ILE A 248 -11.30 -5.21 1.76
CA ILE A 248 -11.24 -6.20 2.85
C ILE A 248 -9.81 -6.74 2.97
N SER A 249 -9.17 -6.87 4.11
CA SER A 249 -9.49 -6.37 5.45
C SER A 249 -8.35 -5.52 6.02
N ASP A 250 -7.24 -5.37 5.29
CA ASP A 250 -5.99 -4.80 5.80
C ASP A 250 -5.42 -5.56 7.01
N GLU A 251 -5.49 -6.88 6.96
CA GLU A 251 -4.90 -7.74 7.98
C GLU A 251 -3.38 -7.77 7.94
N VAL A 252 -2.76 -7.97 9.10
CA VAL A 252 -1.33 -8.29 9.18
C VAL A 252 -1.10 -9.75 8.80
N SER A 253 -0.08 -10.00 7.97
CA SER A 253 0.20 -11.34 7.41
C SER A 253 -0.86 -11.78 6.39
N VAL A 254 -0.96 -13.08 6.10
CA VAL A 254 -1.96 -13.65 5.18
C VAL A 254 -3.37 -13.42 5.76
N GLY A 255 -4.28 -12.86 4.95
CA GLY A 255 -5.64 -12.55 5.39
C GLY A 255 -6.46 -13.80 5.71
N THR A 256 -7.35 -13.71 6.70
CA THR A 256 -8.17 -14.86 7.16
C THR A 256 -9.49 -15.05 6.40
N PHE A 257 -9.67 -14.39 5.26
CA PHE A 257 -10.96 -14.30 4.56
C PHE A 257 -10.99 -14.99 3.18
N GLY A 258 -9.92 -15.73 2.83
CA GLY A 258 -9.76 -16.36 1.52
C GLY A 258 -10.84 -17.40 1.22
N ASP A 259 -11.09 -18.31 2.16
CA ASP A 259 -12.10 -19.37 2.00
C ASP A 259 -13.51 -18.76 1.82
N GLU A 260 -13.87 -17.78 2.64
CA GLU A 260 -15.17 -17.14 2.57
C GLU A 260 -15.34 -16.31 1.29
N MET A 261 -14.29 -15.64 0.83
CA MET A 261 -14.32 -14.97 -0.47
C MET A 261 -14.44 -15.95 -1.64
N ILE A 262 -13.99 -17.20 -1.54
CA ILE A 262 -14.21 -18.22 -2.58
C ILE A 262 -15.65 -18.77 -2.54
N ASP A 263 -16.20 -18.98 -1.35
CA ASP A 263 -17.52 -19.60 -1.19
C ASP A 263 -18.70 -18.61 -1.31
N ASP A 264 -18.49 -17.32 -1.03
CA ASP A 264 -19.54 -16.31 -0.90
C ASP A 264 -19.51 -15.27 -2.03
N GLU A 265 -20.37 -15.44 -3.03
CA GLU A 265 -20.50 -14.51 -4.17
C GLU A 265 -20.98 -13.12 -3.75
N GLU A 266 -21.86 -13.01 -2.75
CA GLU A 266 -22.36 -11.73 -2.25
C GLU A 266 -21.24 -10.94 -1.56
N LEU A 267 -20.36 -11.63 -0.82
CA LEU A 267 -19.17 -11.01 -0.25
C LEU A 267 -18.21 -10.53 -1.34
N ARG A 268 -17.96 -11.33 -2.39
CA ARG A 268 -17.13 -10.88 -3.53
C ARG A 268 -17.70 -9.66 -4.22
N GLU A 269 -19.01 -9.61 -4.46
CA GLU A 269 -19.67 -8.44 -5.05
C GLU A 269 -19.59 -7.19 -4.14
N ALA A 270 -19.45 -7.39 -2.82
CA ALA A 270 -19.29 -6.33 -1.83
C ALA A 270 -17.89 -5.70 -1.81
N VAL A 271 -16.89 -6.41 -2.33
CA VAL A 271 -15.46 -6.10 -2.21
C VAL A 271 -14.92 -5.68 -3.59
N GLY A 272 -14.23 -4.54 -3.65
CA GLY A 272 -13.52 -4.13 -4.86
C GLY A 272 -12.03 -4.49 -4.83
N ALA A 273 -11.48 -4.76 -3.65
CA ALA A 273 -10.12 -5.26 -3.49
C ALA A 273 -9.86 -5.98 -2.16
N SER A 274 -9.01 -7.00 -2.23
CA SER A 274 -8.55 -7.82 -1.12
C SER A 274 -7.14 -7.43 -0.69
N GLY A 275 -7.01 -6.72 0.43
CA GLY A 275 -5.78 -6.20 1.01
C GLY A 275 -5.31 -6.95 2.26
N TYR A 276 -4.02 -7.31 2.29
CA TYR A 276 -3.33 -7.79 3.49
C TYR A 276 -1.84 -7.46 3.45
N HIS A 277 -1.18 -7.40 4.61
CA HIS A 277 0.05 -6.62 4.80
C HIS A 277 1.29 -7.48 4.96
N TYR A 278 2.42 -6.93 4.50
CA TYR A 278 3.79 -7.39 4.79
C TYR A 278 4.10 -8.86 4.43
N ASN A 279 3.17 -9.57 3.77
CA ASN A 279 3.31 -10.97 3.42
C ASN A 279 2.98 -11.18 1.94
N THR A 280 3.85 -11.92 1.28
CA THR A 280 3.76 -12.24 -0.15
C THR A 280 3.03 -13.55 -0.41
N ASN A 281 2.85 -14.39 0.60
CA ASN A 281 2.32 -15.73 0.43
C ASN A 281 0.80 -15.70 0.21
N ASP A 282 0.33 -16.76 -0.45
CA ASP A 282 -1.07 -17.17 -0.40
C ASP A 282 -1.39 -17.82 0.96
N ASP A 283 -2.66 -18.12 1.17
CA ASP A 283 -3.05 -19.07 2.20
C ASP A 283 -2.71 -20.51 1.81
N GLY A 284 -3.03 -21.46 2.70
CA GLY A 284 -2.70 -22.86 2.48
C GLY A 284 -3.52 -23.54 1.37
N ALA A 285 -4.63 -22.92 0.95
CA ALA A 285 -5.54 -23.44 -0.06
C ALA A 285 -5.30 -22.82 -1.45
N GLY A 286 -4.56 -21.71 -1.53
CA GLY A 286 -4.33 -20.98 -2.78
C GLY A 286 -5.47 -20.05 -3.14
N ASN A 287 -6.28 -19.62 -2.16
CA ASN A 287 -7.51 -18.89 -2.42
C ASN A 287 -7.23 -17.52 -3.05
N PHE A 288 -6.18 -16.79 -2.65
CA PHE A 288 -5.92 -15.47 -3.22
C PHE A 288 -5.48 -15.55 -4.69
N THR A 289 -4.74 -16.58 -5.06
CA THR A 289 -4.44 -16.87 -6.46
C THR A 289 -5.71 -17.22 -7.24
N ALA A 290 -6.58 -18.09 -6.72
CA ALA A 290 -7.85 -18.42 -7.36
C ALA A 290 -8.80 -17.21 -7.47
N LEU A 291 -8.84 -16.36 -6.45
CA LEU A 291 -9.60 -15.10 -6.48
C LEU A 291 -9.12 -14.19 -7.62
N ALA A 292 -7.81 -14.03 -7.79
CA ALA A 292 -7.27 -13.21 -8.88
C ALA A 292 -7.49 -13.83 -10.26
N GLU A 293 -7.22 -15.12 -10.43
CA GLU A 293 -7.23 -15.79 -11.74
C GLU A 293 -8.63 -16.20 -12.20
N GLU A 294 -9.48 -16.64 -11.29
CA GLU A 294 -10.80 -17.23 -11.60
C GLU A 294 -11.95 -16.26 -11.34
N HIS A 295 -11.79 -15.35 -10.36
CA HIS A 295 -12.81 -14.38 -9.97
C HIS A 295 -12.48 -12.94 -10.34
N ASN A 296 -11.33 -12.70 -10.98
CA ASN A 296 -10.86 -11.36 -11.38
C ASN A 296 -10.79 -10.36 -10.20
N GLU A 297 -10.55 -10.86 -8.99
CA GLU A 297 -10.46 -10.06 -7.76
C GLU A 297 -9.07 -9.41 -7.63
N GLN A 298 -9.03 -8.15 -7.21
CA GLN A 298 -7.77 -7.46 -6.99
C GLN A 298 -7.13 -7.89 -5.68
N ILE A 299 -5.89 -8.38 -5.72
CA ILE A 299 -5.14 -8.75 -4.52
C ILE A 299 -4.04 -7.72 -4.23
N TRP A 300 -4.13 -7.01 -3.12
CA TRP A 300 -3.26 -5.88 -2.78
C TRP A 300 -2.33 -6.16 -1.60
N ASN A 301 -1.05 -5.90 -1.78
CA ASN A 301 -0.17 -5.60 -0.65
C ASN A 301 -0.47 -4.17 -0.17
N SER A 302 -1.61 -4.02 0.52
CA SER A 302 -2.27 -2.76 0.85
C SER A 302 -1.57 -1.99 2.00
N GLU A 303 -0.56 -2.61 2.61
CA GLU A 303 0.48 -1.98 3.41
C GLU A 303 1.79 -2.78 3.26
N ALA A 304 2.74 -2.16 2.56
CA ALA A 304 4.05 -2.72 2.24
C ALA A 304 5.15 -1.93 2.97
N GLN A 305 6.21 -2.64 3.34
CA GLN A 305 7.41 -2.01 3.88
C GLN A 305 8.20 -1.32 2.77
N ALA A 306 8.42 -0.02 2.90
CA ALA A 306 9.38 0.72 2.07
C ALA A 306 10.83 0.31 2.42
N THR A 307 11.76 0.54 1.50
CA THR A 307 13.19 0.46 1.85
C THR A 307 13.56 1.48 2.94
N PHE A 308 14.70 1.30 3.60
CA PHE A 308 15.27 2.33 4.45
C PHE A 308 16.05 3.33 3.59
N SER A 309 15.53 4.55 3.42
CA SER A 309 16.15 5.58 2.58
C SER A 309 17.61 5.82 2.96
N ASN A 310 17.90 5.87 4.27
CA ASN A 310 19.25 5.99 4.79
C ASN A 310 19.79 4.63 5.21
N THR A 311 20.59 4.03 4.32
CA THR A 311 21.17 2.69 4.50
C THR A 311 22.06 2.58 5.74
N SER A 312 22.63 3.68 6.24
CA SER A 312 23.47 3.70 7.44
C SER A 312 22.68 3.37 8.71
N PHE A 313 21.37 3.62 8.73
CA PHE A 313 20.50 3.36 9.89
C PHE A 313 19.78 2.01 9.81
N ARG A 314 20.05 1.20 8.78
CA ARG A 314 19.39 -0.09 8.62
C ARG A 314 20.08 -1.15 9.48
N ARG A 315 19.32 -1.79 10.39
CA ARG A 315 19.79 -2.73 11.42
C ARG A 315 20.63 -3.92 10.90
N TYR A 316 20.44 -4.30 9.63
CA TYR A 316 21.17 -5.38 8.97
C TYR A 316 21.69 -4.96 7.60
N ASN A 317 22.20 -3.72 7.46
CA ASN A 317 22.75 -3.30 6.17
C ASN A 317 23.90 -4.23 5.74
N ASN A 318 23.98 -4.45 4.43
CA ASN A 318 25.17 -5.00 3.82
C ASN A 318 25.93 -3.88 3.10
N THR A 319 25.94 -2.69 3.71
CA THR A 319 26.79 -1.60 3.27
C THR A 319 28.23 -2.03 3.51
N ALA A 320 29.12 -1.80 2.54
CA ALA A 320 30.52 -2.17 2.70
C ALA A 320 31.11 -1.53 3.97
N ASP A 321 31.59 -2.38 4.88
CA ASP A 321 32.48 -2.00 5.97
C ASP A 321 33.89 -1.84 5.36
N PRO A 322 34.75 -0.91 5.85
CA PRO A 322 36.16 -0.87 5.48
C PRO A 322 36.87 -2.23 5.38
N ALA A 323 36.42 -3.24 6.15
CA ALA A 323 36.97 -4.59 6.17
C ALA A 323 36.08 -5.69 5.56
N THR A 324 34.89 -5.39 5.03
CA THR A 324 33.99 -6.41 4.45
C THR A 324 33.21 -5.85 3.26
N GLU A 325 33.35 -6.50 2.10
CA GLU A 325 32.53 -6.16 0.93
C GLU A 325 31.05 -6.37 1.24
N GLY A 326 30.27 -5.35 0.93
CA GLY A 326 28.83 -5.36 1.06
C GLY A 326 28.19 -5.10 -0.30
N THR A 327 27.01 -5.68 -0.56
CA THR A 327 26.35 -5.48 -1.87
C THR A 327 25.79 -4.06 -2.03
N GLY A 328 25.69 -3.28 -0.95
CA GLY A 328 25.12 -1.92 -0.93
C GLY A 328 23.60 -1.87 -1.08
N ILE A 329 23.00 -2.87 -1.73
CA ILE A 329 21.61 -2.88 -2.19
C ILE A 329 20.77 -4.01 -1.57
N GLY A 330 21.34 -4.89 -0.74
CA GLY A 330 20.73 -6.17 -0.33
C GLY A 330 20.38 -6.25 1.16
N GLY A 331 19.69 -7.32 1.58
CA GLY A 331 19.28 -7.65 2.97
C GLY A 331 18.02 -6.92 3.50
N ASN A 332 17.63 -7.18 4.76
CA ASN A 332 16.35 -6.71 5.32
C ASN A 332 16.21 -5.18 5.37
N GLY A 333 15.23 -4.62 4.66
CA GLY A 333 14.92 -3.21 4.48
C GLY A 333 15.59 -2.58 3.26
N SER A 334 16.15 -3.37 2.33
CA SER A 334 16.78 -2.85 1.08
C SER A 334 15.80 -2.65 -0.06
N ALA A 335 16.25 -1.90 -1.07
CA ALA A 335 15.70 -1.94 -2.40
C ALA A 335 15.60 -3.36 -2.99
N LEU A 336 16.59 -4.25 -2.78
CA LEU A 336 16.51 -5.63 -3.29
C LEU A 336 15.46 -6.47 -2.55
N GLU A 337 15.29 -6.30 -1.24
CA GLU A 337 14.19 -6.95 -0.51
C GLU A 337 12.84 -6.44 -1.03
N MET A 338 12.70 -5.12 -1.19
CA MET A 338 11.48 -4.51 -1.75
C MET A 338 11.16 -5.06 -3.15
N ALA A 339 12.17 -5.20 -4.00
CA ALA A 339 12.04 -5.81 -5.33
C ALA A 339 11.60 -7.27 -5.26
N ASN A 340 12.22 -8.05 -4.37
CA ASN A 340 11.88 -9.44 -4.13
C ASN A 340 10.44 -9.60 -3.64
N THR A 341 9.95 -8.68 -2.80
CA THR A 341 8.56 -8.67 -2.32
C THR A 341 7.55 -8.49 -3.45
N ILE A 342 7.88 -7.71 -4.49
CA ILE A 342 6.98 -7.53 -5.64
C ILE A 342 6.90 -8.81 -6.46
N VAL A 343 8.06 -9.36 -6.83
CA VAL A 343 8.14 -10.61 -7.62
C VAL A 343 7.45 -11.75 -6.87
N LYS A 344 7.78 -11.94 -5.59
CA LYS A 344 7.16 -12.99 -4.77
C LYS A 344 5.68 -12.74 -4.54
N GLY A 345 5.27 -11.49 -4.33
CA GLY A 345 3.86 -11.16 -4.14
C GLY A 345 3.03 -11.58 -5.35
N PHE A 346 3.49 -11.27 -6.57
CA PHE A 346 2.79 -11.70 -7.77
C PHE A 346 2.84 -13.22 -7.97
N VAL A 347 4.03 -13.84 -7.81
CA VAL A 347 4.20 -15.28 -8.04
C VAL A 347 3.40 -16.13 -7.05
N ASN A 348 3.39 -15.74 -5.77
CA ASN A 348 2.82 -16.55 -4.72
C ASN A 348 1.35 -16.26 -4.44
N SER A 349 0.84 -15.05 -4.71
CA SER A 349 -0.55 -14.68 -4.37
C SER A 349 -1.14 -13.61 -5.30
N ARG A 350 -0.59 -13.45 -6.50
CA ARG A 350 -1.04 -12.50 -7.52
C ARG A 350 -1.19 -11.05 -7.01
N ARG A 351 -0.33 -10.64 -6.07
CA ARG A 351 -0.30 -9.24 -5.61
C ARG A 351 -0.05 -8.30 -6.77
N SER A 352 -1.04 -7.47 -7.09
CA SER A 352 -1.01 -6.56 -8.23
C SER A 352 -0.86 -5.09 -7.81
N HIS A 353 -0.92 -4.79 -6.51
CA HIS A 353 -0.76 -3.45 -5.98
C HIS A 353 0.08 -3.42 -4.71
N PHE A 354 0.94 -2.41 -4.54
CA PHE A 354 1.86 -2.29 -3.41
C PHE A 354 1.84 -0.87 -2.84
N ILE A 355 1.27 -0.69 -1.65
CA ILE A 355 1.10 0.62 -1.01
C ILE A 355 2.09 0.75 0.14
N TYR A 356 3.04 1.68 0.05
CA TYR A 356 4.14 1.78 1.02
C TYR A 356 3.83 2.68 2.21
N GLN A 357 4.07 2.17 3.43
CA GLN A 357 3.92 2.91 4.67
C GLN A 357 5.27 3.22 5.36
N PRO A 358 5.71 4.48 5.31
CA PRO A 358 5.39 5.48 4.30
C PRO A 358 6.30 5.37 3.06
N ALA A 359 5.79 5.72 1.88
CA ALA A 359 6.67 6.07 0.76
C ALA A 359 7.38 7.41 0.99
N ILE A 360 6.66 8.39 1.55
CA ILE A 360 7.16 9.73 1.85
C ILE A 360 7.30 9.90 3.36
N GLY A 361 8.52 9.86 3.88
CA GLY A 361 8.80 10.13 5.29
C GLY A 361 8.95 11.62 5.56
N SER A 362 7.90 12.24 6.10
CA SER A 362 7.87 13.66 6.50
C SER A 362 7.53 13.77 7.99
N PHE A 363 8.39 13.17 8.81
CA PHE A 363 8.29 13.15 10.27
C PHE A 363 9.69 13.22 10.89
N TYR A 364 9.76 13.63 12.15
CA TYR A 364 11.03 13.93 12.82
C TYR A 364 11.95 12.72 12.93
N GLU A 365 13.25 12.96 12.72
CA GLU A 365 14.29 11.98 13.04
C GLU A 365 14.28 11.62 14.53
N GLY A 366 14.51 10.35 14.84
CA GLY A 366 14.48 9.81 16.20
C GLY A 366 13.12 9.26 16.62
N GLY A 367 12.07 9.48 15.81
CA GLY A 367 10.80 8.78 15.93
C GLY A 367 10.90 7.30 15.59
N GLN A 368 9.92 6.52 16.03
CA GLN A 368 9.80 5.10 15.66
C GLN A 368 9.81 4.95 14.13
N TYR A 369 10.54 3.95 13.63
CA TYR A 369 10.71 3.69 12.18
C TYR A 369 11.30 4.85 11.36
N SER A 370 12.00 5.81 11.97
CA SER A 370 12.79 6.81 11.23
C SER A 370 13.61 6.14 10.12
N TYR A 371 13.59 6.74 8.93
CA TYR A 371 14.27 6.26 7.72
C TYR A 371 13.59 5.11 6.99
N LYS A 372 12.50 4.51 7.49
CA LYS A 372 11.68 3.53 6.78
C LYS A 372 10.81 4.23 5.72
N GLU A 373 11.41 4.81 4.71
CA GLU A 373 10.70 5.46 3.60
C GLU A 373 11.48 5.41 2.28
N LEU A 374 10.81 5.66 1.16
CA LEU A 374 11.47 5.76 -0.15
C LEU A 374 12.13 7.13 -0.33
N VAL A 375 11.40 8.18 0.06
CA VAL A 375 11.84 9.57 -0.02
C VAL A 375 11.52 10.25 1.30
N SER A 376 12.47 11.01 1.82
CA SER A 376 12.29 11.83 3.00
C SER A 376 12.19 13.31 2.68
N ALA A 377 11.14 13.95 3.19
CA ALA A 377 10.90 15.38 3.16
C ALA A 377 10.62 15.87 4.59
N ARG A 378 11.60 15.66 5.49
CA ARG A 378 11.44 15.85 6.94
C ARG A 378 12.00 17.16 7.49
N ASP A 379 12.71 17.94 6.66
CA ASP A 379 13.39 19.17 7.09
C ASP A 379 12.73 20.41 6.47
N PRO A 380 11.52 20.79 6.90
CA PRO A 380 10.82 21.96 6.33
C PRO A 380 11.56 23.28 6.59
N TRP A 381 12.51 23.32 7.52
CA TRP A 381 13.36 24.48 7.80
C TRP A 381 14.56 24.64 6.84
N SER A 382 14.92 23.59 6.09
CA SER A 382 16.06 23.62 5.17
C SER A 382 15.67 23.38 3.71
N GLY A 383 14.55 22.71 3.46
CA GLY A 383 14.14 22.30 2.13
C GLY A 383 14.94 21.12 1.58
N TRP A 384 15.59 20.36 2.47
CA TRP A 384 16.33 19.17 2.09
C TRP A 384 15.43 17.93 1.91
N ILE A 385 15.60 17.25 0.76
CA ILE A 385 14.95 15.98 0.42
C ILE A 385 16.01 14.87 0.33
N HIS A 386 15.73 13.72 0.95
CA HIS A 386 16.53 12.50 0.81
C HIS A 386 15.82 11.45 -0.04
N PRO A 387 16.49 10.81 -1.01
CA PRO A 387 17.81 11.15 -1.50
C PRO A 387 17.84 12.46 -2.32
N ALA A 388 18.88 13.28 -2.11
CA ALA A 388 19.13 14.48 -2.91
C ALA A 388 19.53 14.14 -4.36
N ARG A 389 19.43 15.09 -5.31
CA ARG A 389 19.78 14.87 -6.74
C ARG A 389 21.19 14.30 -6.91
N PRO A 390 21.43 13.56 -8.02
CA PRO A 390 22.77 13.40 -8.56
C PRO A 390 23.44 14.74 -8.93
N ALA A 391 22.70 15.70 -9.52
CA ALA A 391 23.24 17.00 -9.93
C ALA A 391 23.58 17.96 -8.78
N ASP A 392 23.00 17.76 -7.59
CA ASP A 392 23.35 18.52 -6.37
C ASP A 392 24.55 17.88 -5.64
N ARG A 393 25.06 16.74 -6.15
CA ARG A 393 26.20 16.00 -5.62
C ARG A 393 27.34 16.07 -6.62
N GLY A 394 28.31 16.93 -6.38
CA GLY A 394 29.53 17.04 -7.19
C GLY A 394 30.47 15.82 -7.15
N SER A 395 29.96 14.59 -7.09
CA SER A 395 30.75 13.35 -7.06
C SER A 395 30.03 12.18 -7.77
N PRO A 396 30.69 11.42 -8.68
CA PRO A 396 30.04 10.38 -9.48
C PRO A 396 29.80 9.04 -8.76
N ASN A 397 30.13 8.90 -7.46
CA ASN A 397 30.08 7.61 -6.78
C ASN A 397 29.28 7.66 -5.45
N ARG A 398 28.27 6.76 -5.35
CA ARG A 398 27.49 6.28 -4.17
C ARG A 398 26.08 6.91 -3.93
N PRO A 399 25.15 6.24 -3.22
CA PRO A 399 24.47 4.96 -3.49
C PRO A 399 22.93 5.13 -3.63
N THR A 400 22.44 6.34 -3.92
CA THR A 400 20.99 6.65 -3.80
C THR A 400 20.20 6.63 -5.12
N THR A 401 20.78 6.09 -6.19
CA THR A 401 20.16 6.00 -7.51
C THR A 401 19.20 4.80 -7.62
N GLU A 402 19.15 3.95 -6.60
CA GLU A 402 18.66 2.57 -6.70
C GLU A 402 17.15 2.43 -6.51
N VAL A 403 16.56 3.20 -5.59
CA VAL A 403 15.09 3.23 -5.36
C VAL A 403 14.37 3.79 -6.59
N TRP A 404 14.96 4.81 -7.21
CA TRP A 404 14.43 5.46 -8.39
C TRP A 404 14.49 4.59 -9.64
N LEU A 405 15.60 3.87 -9.86
CA LEU A 405 15.74 2.98 -11.02
C LEU A 405 14.65 1.90 -11.01
N PHE A 406 14.46 1.23 -9.87
CA PHE A 406 13.59 0.08 -9.77
C PHE A 406 12.10 0.42 -9.93
N CYS A 407 11.63 1.51 -9.31
CA CYS A 407 10.26 1.98 -9.48
C CYS A 407 9.97 2.52 -10.89
N SER A 408 10.96 3.15 -11.54
CA SER A 408 10.79 3.69 -12.90
C SER A 408 10.71 2.60 -13.98
N THR A 409 11.42 1.49 -13.82
CA THR A 409 11.38 0.35 -14.77
C THR A 409 10.11 -0.48 -14.64
N SER A 410 9.47 -0.48 -13.47
CA SER A 410 8.23 -1.23 -13.19
C SER A 410 6.96 -0.43 -13.51
N ALA A 411 7.02 0.91 -13.54
CA ALA A 411 5.92 1.76 -13.99
C ALA A 411 5.75 1.80 -15.53
N ALA A 412 6.73 1.30 -16.29
CA ALA A 412 6.66 1.21 -17.75
C ALA A 412 5.89 -0.06 -18.18
N SER A 413 4.58 -0.11 -17.94
CA SER A 413 3.70 -1.10 -18.58
C SER A 413 3.22 -0.57 -19.93
N PRO A 414 3.19 -1.40 -20.99
CA PRO A 414 2.69 -0.98 -22.30
C PRO A 414 1.18 -0.75 -22.22
N THR A 415 0.75 0.45 -22.62
CA THR A 415 -0.67 0.77 -22.81
C THR A 415 -1.28 -0.20 -23.82
N PRO A 416 -2.50 -0.75 -23.61
CA PRO A 416 -3.18 -1.51 -24.64
C PRO A 416 -3.39 -0.61 -25.86
N ALA A 417 -2.86 -1.02 -27.02
CA ALA A 417 -3.06 -0.30 -28.26
C ALA A 417 -4.56 -0.16 -28.54
N GLY A 418 -5.05 1.08 -28.57
CA GLY A 418 -6.44 1.40 -28.83
C GLY A 418 -6.94 0.76 -30.12
N ARG A 419 -8.08 0.07 -30.04
CA ARG A 419 -8.83 -0.42 -31.19
C ARG A 419 -9.24 0.76 -32.07
N THR A 420 -8.55 0.96 -33.19
CA THR A 420 -9.11 1.71 -34.32
C THR A 420 -10.18 0.86 -34.97
N ALA A 421 -11.44 1.31 -34.87
CA ALA A 421 -12.55 0.81 -35.68
C ALA A 421 -12.25 1.09 -37.17
N GLY A 422 -11.80 0.05 -37.88
CA GLY A 422 -11.60 0.05 -39.33
C GLY A 422 -12.87 -0.38 -40.05
N ALA A 423 -13.36 0.50 -40.91
CA ALA A 423 -14.64 0.42 -41.60
C ALA A 423 -14.85 -0.86 -42.42
N ALA A 424 -16.10 -1.31 -42.42
CA ALA A 424 -16.63 -2.27 -43.39
C ALA A 424 -16.53 -1.71 -44.82
N THR A 425 -15.78 -2.40 -45.69
CA THR A 425 -15.92 -2.27 -47.14
C THR A 425 -16.68 -3.46 -47.70
N ARG A 426 -17.94 -3.23 -48.09
CA ARG A 426 -18.67 -4.05 -49.05
C ARG A 426 -18.34 -3.56 -50.47
N SER A 427 -17.89 -4.48 -51.32
CA SER A 427 -18.12 -4.61 -52.78
C SER A 427 -16.99 -5.52 -53.29
N GLY A 428 -17.22 -6.69 -53.87
CA GLY A 428 -18.04 -6.99 -55.03
C GLY A 428 -17.13 -7.75 -56.02
N GLY A 429 -17.52 -8.96 -56.42
CA GLY A 429 -16.74 -9.87 -57.26
C GLY A 429 -17.07 -11.31 -56.96
#